data_AF-A0A519G1S1-F1
#
_entry.id   AF-A0A519G1S1-F1
#
_cell.length_a   1.000
_cell.length_b   1.000
_cell.length_c   1.000
_cell.angle_alpha   90.00
_cell.angle_beta   90.00
_cell.angle_gamma   90.00
#
_symmetry.space_group_name_H-M   'P 1'
#
loop_
_entity.id
_entity.type
_entity.pdbx_description
1 polymer ?
#
loop_
_entity_poly.entity_id
_entity_poly.type
_entity_poly.pdbx_seq_one_letter_code
_entity_poly.pdbx_strand_id
1 'polypeptide(L)'
;MSVGPLSSVQLAHVAREHFVNGKSRVTIAEETGLSRFKVGRMLDEAVEKGIIRFQIVSSPGIDLDLSMRLKQRFGLEHSVVVD
;
A
#
# COMPACT_ATOMS: atom_id res chain seq x y z
N MET A 1 17.26 1.11 11.46
CA MET A 1 18.47 1.16 10.62
C MET A 1 18.16 2.00 9.38
N SER A 2 18.96 3.02 9.09
CA SER A 2 18.82 3.86 7.89
C SER A 2 19.14 3.02 6.65
N VAL A 3 18.29 3.09 5.63
CA VAL A 3 18.51 2.44 4.34
C VAL A 3 19.58 3.22 3.60
N GLY A 4 20.58 2.52 3.07
CA GLY A 4 21.56 3.13 2.19
C GLY A 4 20.88 3.83 1.00
N PRO A 5 21.40 4.96 0.50
CA PRO A 5 20.76 5.73 -0.57
C PRO A 5 20.37 4.89 -1.79
N LEU A 6 21.24 3.94 -2.19
CA LEU A 6 21.01 3.04 -3.31
C LEU A 6 19.83 2.08 -3.09
N SER A 7 19.72 1.48 -1.90
CA SER A 7 18.59 0.58 -1.60
C SER A 7 17.28 1.35 -1.46
N SER A 8 17.31 2.60 -1.01
CA SER A 8 16.12 3.46 -1.00
C SER A 8 15.59 3.74 -2.41
N VAL A 9 16.48 4.02 -3.37
CA VAL A 9 16.11 4.22 -4.78
C VAL A 9 15.52 2.94 -5.38
N GLN A 10 16.13 1.80 -5.08
CA GLN A 10 15.67 0.52 -5.60
C GLN A 10 14.28 0.13 -5.08
N LEU A 11 14.01 0.38 -3.78
CA LEU A 11 12.69 0.19 -3.18
C LEU A 11 11.64 1.10 -3.81
N ALA A 12 11.97 2.39 -4.01
CA ALA A 12 11.08 3.35 -4.65
C ALA A 12 10.79 3.00 -6.12
N HIS A 13 11.77 2.49 -6.85
CA HIS A 13 11.58 2.04 -8.23
C HIS A 13 10.61 0.86 -8.30
N VAL A 14 10.85 -0.21 -7.51
CA VAL A 14 9.95 -1.38 -7.45
C VAL A 14 8.53 -0.98 -7.03
N ALA A 15 8.41 -0.08 -6.05
CA ALA A 15 7.11 0.45 -5.61
C ALA A 15 6.36 1.16 -6.73
N ARG A 16 7.04 2.02 -7.50
CA ARG A 16 6.44 2.77 -8.61
C ARG A 16 5.99 1.85 -9.74
N GLU A 17 6.82 0.88 -10.12
CA GLU A 17 6.45 -0.10 -11.15
C GLU A 17 5.19 -0.89 -10.76
N HIS A 18 5.05 -1.25 -9.48
CA HIS A 18 3.89 -2.01 -9.02
C HIS A 18 2.63 -1.14 -8.87
N PHE A 19 2.69 -0.08 -8.07
CA PHE A 19 1.50 0.66 -7.65
C PHE A 19 1.10 1.79 -8.61
N VAL A 20 2.04 2.33 -9.40
CA VAL A 20 1.75 3.40 -10.36
C VAL A 20 1.62 2.85 -11.77
N ASN A 21 2.53 1.97 -12.19
CA ASN A 21 2.52 1.42 -13.55
C ASN A 21 1.70 0.12 -13.66
N GLY A 22 1.16 -0.40 -12.56
CA GLY A 22 0.30 -1.58 -12.54
C GLY A 22 1.00 -2.90 -12.90
N LYS A 23 2.33 -2.94 -12.88
CA LYS A 23 3.07 -4.17 -13.23
C LYS A 23 2.88 -5.23 -12.16
N SER A 24 2.74 -6.47 -12.61
CA SER A 24 2.71 -7.61 -11.71
C SER A 24 4.08 -7.82 -11.04
N ARG A 25 4.09 -8.47 -9.86
CA ARG A 25 5.33 -8.84 -9.18
C ARG A 25 6.20 -9.81 -10.01
N VAL A 26 5.58 -10.55 -10.94
CA VAL A 26 6.29 -11.47 -11.85
C VAL A 26 6.98 -10.67 -12.95
N THR A 27 6.28 -9.72 -13.58
CA THR A 27 6.84 -8.84 -14.61
C THR A 27 8.03 -8.03 -14.07
N ILE A 28 7.89 -7.45 -12.87
CA ILE A 28 8.99 -6.70 -12.24
C ILE A 28 10.18 -7.63 -11.94
N ALA A 29 9.92 -8.85 -11.49
CA ALA A 29 10.96 -9.84 -11.23
C ALA A 29 11.76 -10.19 -12.51
N GLU A 30 11.06 -10.42 -13.61
CA GLU A 30 11.67 -10.69 -14.93
C GLU A 30 12.52 -9.50 -15.40
N GLU A 31 12.01 -8.27 -15.34
CA GLU A 31 12.71 -7.06 -15.79
C GLU A 31 13.93 -6.71 -14.93
N THR A 32 13.88 -7.00 -13.63
CA THR A 32 14.94 -6.63 -12.67
C THR A 32 15.93 -7.76 -12.38
N GLY A 33 15.69 -8.97 -12.90
CA GLY A 33 16.47 -10.16 -12.57
C GLY A 33 16.30 -10.63 -11.11
N LEU A 34 15.28 -10.15 -10.41
CA LEU A 34 14.96 -10.54 -9.04
C LEU A 34 13.95 -11.69 -9.03
N SER A 35 13.82 -12.39 -7.91
CA SER A 35 12.70 -13.32 -7.73
C SER A 35 11.41 -12.57 -7.39
N ARG A 36 10.25 -13.10 -7.80
CA ARG A 36 8.92 -12.55 -7.43
C ARG A 36 8.73 -12.41 -5.92
N PHE A 37 9.36 -13.29 -5.12
CA PHE A 37 9.34 -13.24 -3.67
C PHE A 37 10.19 -12.11 -3.12
N LYS A 38 11.35 -11.82 -3.74
CA LYS A 38 12.17 -10.67 -3.36
C LYS A 38 11.46 -9.36 -3.70
N VAL A 39 10.81 -9.27 -4.86
CA VAL A 39 9.96 -8.12 -5.23
C VAL A 39 8.87 -7.90 -4.18
N GLY A 40 8.17 -8.96 -3.76
CA GLY A 40 7.17 -8.87 -2.68
C GLY A 40 7.75 -8.29 -1.38
N ARG A 41 8.86 -8.86 -0.89
CA ARG A 41 9.53 -8.37 0.33
C ARG A 41 9.99 -6.92 0.21
N MET A 42 10.40 -6.49 -0.98
CA MET A 42 10.80 -5.09 -1.22
C MET A 42 9.59 -4.14 -1.16
N LEU A 43 8.42 -4.55 -1.64
CA LEU A 43 7.20 -3.75 -1.49
C LEU A 43 6.81 -3.65 -0.01
N ASP A 44 6.87 -4.76 0.73
CA ASP A 44 6.59 -4.77 2.18
C ASP A 44 7.56 -3.86 2.95
N GLU A 45 8.86 -3.95 2.63
CA GLU A 45 9.92 -3.11 3.19
C GLU A 45 9.72 -1.62 2.83
N ALA A 46 9.23 -1.31 1.64
CA ALA A 46 8.93 0.05 1.22
C ALA A 46 7.73 0.65 1.99
N VAL A 47 6.74 -0.18 2.36
CA VAL A 47 5.64 0.23 3.26
C VAL A 47 6.17 0.46 4.67
N GLU A 48 6.90 -0.50 5.23
CA GLU A 48 7.46 -0.42 6.60
C GLU A 48 8.31 0.85 6.80
N LYS A 49 9.04 1.25 5.75
CA LYS A 49 9.94 2.40 5.78
C LYS A 49 9.28 3.72 5.38
N GLY A 50 7.98 3.73 5.11
CA GLY A 50 7.23 4.92 4.74
C GLY A 50 7.57 5.49 3.35
N ILE A 51 8.27 4.72 2.51
CA ILE A 51 8.48 5.03 1.09
C ILE A 51 7.13 4.99 0.36
N ILE A 52 6.28 4.02 0.73
CA ILE A 52 4.91 3.93 0.28
C ILE A 52 4.00 4.45 1.40
N ARG A 53 3.07 5.34 1.06
CA ARG A 53 1.99 5.78 1.95
C ARG A 53 0.67 5.63 1.21
N PHE A 54 -0.25 4.88 1.80
CA PHE A 54 -1.60 4.75 1.28
C PHE A 54 -2.51 5.78 1.96
N GLN A 55 -3.29 6.48 1.16
CA GLN A 55 -4.37 7.31 1.65
C GLN A 55 -5.68 6.75 1.09
N ILE A 56 -6.56 6.35 1.99
CA ILE A 56 -7.92 5.93 1.64
C ILE A 56 -8.81 7.13 1.86
N VAL A 57 -9.47 7.60 0.79
CA VAL A 57 -10.35 8.76 0.83
C VAL A 57 -11.78 8.28 0.62
N SER A 58 -12.68 8.67 1.52
CA SER A 58 -14.11 8.41 1.41
C SER A 58 -14.79 9.40 0.47
N SER A 59 -16.01 9.08 0.04
CA SER A 59 -16.84 10.06 -0.66
C SER A 59 -17.06 11.29 0.24
N PRO A 60 -17.11 12.51 -0.33
CA PRO A 60 -17.37 13.72 0.43
C PRO A 60 -18.64 13.59 1.29
N GLY A 61 -18.57 14.07 2.53
CA GLY A 61 -19.67 14.00 3.50
C GLY A 61 -19.90 12.62 4.11
N ILE A 62 -19.02 11.63 3.87
CA ILE A 62 -19.04 10.35 4.58
C ILE A 62 -17.86 10.27 5.55
N ASP A 63 -18.17 10.14 6.83
CA ASP A 63 -17.20 9.76 7.86
C ASP A 63 -16.99 8.24 7.81
N LEU A 64 -16.02 7.80 7.02
CA LEU A 64 -15.68 6.38 6.83
C LEU A 64 -15.21 5.72 8.13
N ASP A 65 -14.41 6.42 8.93
CA ASP A 65 -13.84 5.88 10.15
C ASP A 65 -14.94 5.63 11.18
N LEU A 66 -15.84 6.59 11.38
CA LEU A 66 -16.99 6.42 12.27
C LEU A 66 -17.97 5.37 11.73
N SER A 67 -18.21 5.35 10.41
CA SER A 67 -19.01 4.32 9.75
C SER A 67 -18.49 2.93 10.07
N MET A 68 -17.18 2.68 9.92
CA MET A 68 -16.56 1.39 10.23
C MET A 68 -16.60 1.05 11.72
N ARG A 69 -16.36 2.04 12.60
CA ARG A 69 -16.40 1.84 14.05
C ARG A 69 -17.78 1.46 14.56
N LEU A 70 -18.85 2.08 14.05
CA LEU A 70 -20.22 1.70 14.40
C LEU A 70 -20.52 0.28 13.97
N LYS A 71 -20.15 -0.09 12.74
CA LYS A 71 -20.33 -1.45 12.22
C LYS A 71 -19.72 -2.48 13.17
N GLN A 72 -18.45 -2.29 13.51
CA GLN A 72 -17.69 -3.23 14.33
C GLN A 72 -18.20 -3.26 15.77
N ARG A 73 -18.50 -2.08 16.37
CA ARG A 73 -18.90 -1.99 17.78
C ARG A 73 -20.27 -2.62 18.04
N PHE A 74 -21.20 -2.46 17.10
CA PHE A 74 -22.59 -2.91 17.27
C PHE A 74 -22.94 -4.17 16.47
N GLY A 75 -21.97 -4.75 15.76
CA GLY A 75 -22.20 -5.95 14.94
C GLY A 75 -23.17 -5.73 13.79
N LEU A 76 -23.21 -4.52 13.23
CA LEU A 76 -24.13 -4.17 12.15
C LEU A 76 -23.67 -4.80 10.84
N GLU A 77 -24.62 -5.13 9.96
CA GLU A 77 -24.30 -5.55 8.59
C GLU A 77 -23.73 -4.36 7.79
N HIS A 78 -24.36 -3.20 7.93
CA HIS A 78 -23.98 -1.95 7.29
C HIS A 78 -24.17 -0.75 8.24
N SER A 79 -23.31 0.26 8.11
CA SER A 79 -23.47 1.57 8.74
C SER A 79 -22.78 2.64 7.90
N VAL A 80 -23.43 3.79 7.80
CA VAL A 80 -22.91 4.99 7.14
C VAL A 80 -23.16 6.16 8.06
N VAL A 81 -22.12 6.94 8.32
CA VAL A 81 -22.20 8.21 9.01
C VAL A 81 -21.96 9.31 7.99
N VAL A 82 -22.85 10.29 8.02
CA VAL A 82 -22.80 11.49 7.19
C VAL A 82 -22.71 12.73 8.08
N ASP A 83 -22.10 13.78 7.55
CA ASP A 83 -22.02 15.10 8.21
C ASP A 83 -23.35 15.88 8.13
#